data_AF-A0A7S2Q3E6-F1
#
_entry.id   AF-A0A7S2Q3E6-F1
#
_cell.length_a   1.000
_cell.length_b   1.000
_cell.length_c   1.000
_cell.angle_alpha   90.00
_cell.angle_beta   90.00
_cell.angle_gamma   90.00
#
_symmetry.space_group_name_H-M   'P 1'
#
loop_
_entity.id
_entity.type
_entity.pdbx_description
1 polymer ?
#
loop_
_entity_poly.entity_id
_entity_poly.type
_entity_poly.pdbx_seq_one_letter_code
_entity_poly.pdbx_strand_id
1 'polypeptide(L)'
;MSAKQIITPALRAAVHVRSSKLSPELAKSAAAYLSSAPSGGKHALPDLSYDYAALEPVISAETMELHHSKHHNTYVTNLNVSLEKLDAAVSAGDVSGVISLQGAL
;
A
#
# COMPACT_ATOMS: atom_id res chain seq x y z
N MET A 1 -8.41 -20.33 -14.00
CA MET A 1 -6.95 -20.32 -13.83
C MET A 1 -6.63 -19.59 -12.53
N SER A 2 -6.33 -20.35 -11.48
CA SER A 2 -6.20 -19.87 -10.10
C SER A 2 -4.72 -19.71 -9.77
N ALA A 3 -4.26 -18.47 -9.61
CA ALA A 3 -2.94 -18.18 -9.08
C ALA A 3 -2.98 -18.41 -7.56
N LYS A 4 -2.67 -19.64 -7.13
CA LYS A 4 -2.30 -19.89 -5.75
C LYS A 4 -1.02 -19.11 -5.48
N GLN A 5 -1.12 -18.04 -4.68
CA GLN A 5 0.05 -17.47 -4.01
C GLN A 5 0.69 -18.58 -3.19
N ILE A 6 1.82 -19.08 -3.67
CA ILE A 6 2.68 -20.01 -2.96
C ILE A 6 3.39 -19.17 -1.90
N ILE A 7 2.76 -19.03 -0.75
CA ILE A 7 3.45 -18.57 0.46
C ILE A 7 4.29 -19.75 0.91
N THR A 8 5.55 -19.75 0.51
CA THR A 8 6.57 -20.72 0.94
C THR A 8 6.63 -20.70 2.47
N PRO A 9 6.64 -21.87 3.16
CA PRO A 9 6.62 -21.94 4.63
C PRO A 9 7.85 -21.32 5.31
N ALA A 10 8.88 -20.93 4.54
CA ALA A 10 10.08 -20.26 5.04
C ALA A 10 9.83 -18.84 5.58
N LEU A 11 8.78 -18.14 5.15
CA LEU A 11 8.55 -16.74 5.55
C LEU A 11 7.94 -16.61 6.96
N ARG A 12 7.36 -17.68 7.51
CA ARG A 12 6.74 -17.66 8.86
C ARG A 12 7.75 -17.87 9.99
N ALA A 13 8.97 -18.31 9.68
CA ALA A 13 9.99 -18.62 10.69
C ALA A 13 10.81 -17.39 11.16
N ALA A 14 10.78 -16.28 10.44
CA ALA A 14 11.59 -15.10 10.77
C ALA A 14 10.99 -14.21 11.88
N VAL A 15 9.72 -14.41 12.26
CA VAL A 15 9.01 -13.52 13.21
C VAL A 15 9.16 -13.96 14.69
N HIS A 16 9.86 -15.06 14.99
CA HIS A 16 10.05 -15.54 16.38
C HIS A 16 11.50 -15.78 16.80
N VAL A 17 12.49 -15.44 15.98
CA VAL A 17 13.90 -15.54 16.40
C VAL A 17 14.26 -14.29 17.20
N ARG A 18 14.34 -14.44 18.54
CA ARG A 18 14.96 -13.46 19.44
C ARG A 18 16.34 -13.06 18.88
N SER A 19 16.56 -11.76 18.70
CA SER A 19 17.78 -11.16 18.16
C SER A 19 19.09 -11.63 18.82
N SER A 20 19.04 -12.21 20.03
CA SER A 20 20.20 -12.71 20.77
C SER A 20 20.81 -14.01 20.24
N LYS A 21 20.20 -14.69 19.26
CA LYS A 21 20.75 -15.90 18.62
C LYS A 21 21.06 -15.76 17.13
N LEU A 22 20.89 -14.56 16.56
CA LEU A 22 21.17 -14.31 15.15
C LEU A 22 22.65 -13.91 14.97
N SER A 23 23.36 -14.65 14.13
CA SER A 23 24.70 -14.25 13.69
C SER A 23 24.61 -12.88 12.97
N PRO A 24 25.54 -11.95 13.21
CA PRO A 24 25.46 -10.58 12.72
C PRO A 24 25.37 -10.48 11.19
N GLU A 25 26.02 -11.41 10.47
CA GLU A 25 25.90 -11.56 9.02
C GLU A 25 24.47 -11.89 8.57
N LEU A 26 23.78 -12.80 9.27
CA LEU A 26 22.42 -13.22 8.92
C LEU A 26 21.39 -12.14 9.25
N ALA A 27 21.60 -11.38 10.32
CA ALA A 27 20.80 -10.19 10.64
C ALA A 27 20.96 -9.11 9.57
N LYS A 28 22.19 -8.89 9.10
CA LYS A 28 22.50 -7.91 8.05
C LYS A 28 21.94 -8.31 6.68
N SER A 29 22.02 -9.60 6.33
CA SER A 29 21.42 -10.11 5.10
C SER A 29 19.89 -10.09 5.15
N ALA A 30 19.28 -10.40 6.30
CA ALA A 30 17.83 -10.32 6.48
C ALA A 30 17.34 -8.86 6.39
N ALA A 31 18.04 -7.92 7.02
CA ALA A 31 17.75 -6.50 6.91
C ALA A 31 17.87 -6.00 5.47
N ALA A 32 18.90 -6.43 4.72
CA ALA A 32 19.08 -6.07 3.31
C ALA A 32 17.99 -6.65 2.40
N TYR A 33 17.53 -7.89 2.65
CA TYR A 33 16.42 -8.48 1.92
C TYR A 33 15.09 -7.78 2.20
N LEU A 34 14.82 -7.46 3.47
CA LEU A 34 13.62 -6.73 3.90
C LEU A 34 13.60 -5.30 3.35
N SER A 35 14.75 -4.63 3.26
CA SER A 35 14.86 -3.29 2.67
C SER A 35 14.85 -3.29 1.14
N SER A 36 15.12 -4.43 0.48
CA SER A 36 14.96 -4.60 -0.97
C SER A 36 13.56 -5.07 -1.40
N ALA A 37 12.70 -5.44 -0.44
CA ALA A 37 11.34 -5.85 -0.75
C ALA A 37 10.60 -4.66 -1.37
N PRO A 38 9.87 -4.86 -2.49
CA PRO A 38 9.18 -3.77 -3.14
C PRO A 38 8.11 -3.20 -2.21
N SER A 39 8.36 -2.03 -1.62
CA SER A 39 7.29 -1.17 -1.15
C SER A 39 6.46 -0.83 -2.39
N GLY A 40 5.21 -1.28 -2.46
CA GLY A 40 4.31 -0.84 -3.53
C GLY A 40 4.38 0.69 -3.61
N GLY A 41 4.78 1.23 -4.75
CA GLY A 41 5.01 2.67 -4.89
C GLY A 41 3.73 3.48 -4.62
N LYS A 42 3.87 4.81 -4.47
CA LYS A 42 2.72 5.70 -4.28
C LYS A 42 1.69 5.51 -5.39
N HIS A 43 0.43 5.43 -5.02
CA HIS A 43 -0.68 5.41 -5.96
C HIS A 43 -0.81 6.77 -6.66
N ALA A 44 -1.19 6.75 -7.93
CA ALA A 44 -1.40 7.95 -8.74
C ALA A 44 -2.82 8.00 -9.27
N LEU A 45 -3.34 9.22 -9.47
CA LEU A 45 -4.61 9.44 -10.15
C LEU A 45 -4.41 9.11 -11.64
N PRO A 46 -5.14 8.13 -12.21
CA PRO A 46 -5.00 7.80 -13.62
C PRO A 46 -5.64 8.88 -14.50
N ASP A 47 -4.96 9.28 -15.56
CA ASP A 47 -5.55 10.16 -16.55
C ASP A 47 -6.72 9.47 -17.28
N LEU A 48 -7.74 10.24 -17.62
CA LEU A 48 -8.83 9.75 -18.44
C LEU A 48 -8.37 9.60 -19.90
N SER A 49 -8.80 8.51 -20.55
CA SER A 49 -8.53 8.29 -21.98
C SER A 49 -9.47 9.07 -22.90
N TYR A 50 -10.30 9.96 -22.35
CA TYR A 50 -11.32 10.74 -23.03
C TYR A 50 -11.56 12.08 -22.31
N ASP A 51 -12.07 13.07 -23.05
CA ASP A 51 -12.43 14.38 -22.50
C ASP A 51 -13.64 14.29 -21.56
N TYR A 52 -13.74 15.22 -20.60
CA TYR A 52 -14.84 15.21 -19.61
C TYR A 52 -16.24 15.23 -20.22
N ALA A 53 -16.42 15.85 -21.39
CA ALA A 53 -17.71 15.93 -22.09
C ALA A 53 -18.05 14.68 -22.94
N ALA A 54 -17.15 13.69 -23.04
CA ALA A 54 -17.32 12.54 -23.94
C ALA A 54 -18.53 11.63 -23.61
N LEU A 55 -19.09 11.76 -22.40
CA LEU A 55 -20.21 10.95 -21.91
C LEU A 55 -21.56 11.69 -21.93
N GLU A 56 -21.61 12.90 -22.50
CA GLU A 56 -22.87 13.63 -22.64
C GLU A 56 -23.80 12.99 -23.69
N PRO A 57 -25.14 13.07 -23.50
CA PRO A 57 -25.85 13.76 -22.41
C PRO A 57 -26.08 12.88 -21.16
N VAL A 58 -25.51 11.68 -21.11
CA VAL A 58 -25.78 10.71 -20.04
C VAL A 58 -25.12 11.13 -18.72
N ILE A 59 -23.90 11.67 -18.79
CA ILE A 59 -23.16 12.23 -17.66
C ILE A 59 -22.61 13.59 -18.09
N SER A 60 -22.86 14.65 -17.31
CA SER A 60 -22.38 15.99 -17.63
C SER A 60 -20.87 16.12 -17.45
N ALA A 61 -20.25 16.97 -18.27
CA ALA A 61 -18.82 17.27 -18.17
C ALA A 61 -18.42 17.76 -16.77
N GLU A 62 -19.23 18.62 -16.15
CA GLU A 62 -19.01 19.14 -14.80
C GLU A 62 -18.96 18.01 -13.75
N THR A 63 -19.86 17.02 -13.86
CA THR A 63 -19.87 15.87 -12.96
C THR A 63 -18.59 15.06 -13.12
N MET A 64 -18.16 14.80 -14.35
CA MET A 64 -16.93 14.05 -14.62
C MET A 64 -15.69 14.78 -14.12
N GLU A 65 -15.60 16.09 -14.32
CA GLU A 65 -14.49 16.91 -13.84
C GLU A 65 -14.40 16.91 -12.31
N LEU A 66 -15.52 17.15 -11.62
CA LEU A 66 -15.56 17.12 -10.15
C LEU A 66 -15.25 15.72 -9.61
N HIS A 67 -15.81 14.68 -10.23
CA HIS A 67 -15.57 13.30 -9.82
C HIS A 67 -14.10 12.91 -9.94
N HIS A 68 -13.46 13.19 -11.08
CA HIS A 68 -12.08 12.83 -11.31
C HIS A 68 -11.09 13.72 -10.54
N SER A 69 -11.15 15.04 -10.74
CA SER A 69 -10.13 15.97 -10.24
C SER A 69 -10.22 16.24 -8.73
N LYS A 70 -11.40 16.05 -8.13
CA LYS A 70 -11.63 16.28 -6.70
C LYS A 70 -11.83 14.97 -5.95
N HIS A 71 -12.88 14.23 -6.26
CA HIS A 71 -13.26 13.07 -5.44
C HIS A 71 -12.25 11.93 -5.55
N HIS A 72 -11.93 11.49 -6.77
CA HIS A 72 -10.94 10.42 -6.96
C HIS A 72 -9.55 10.85 -6.51
N ASN A 73 -9.12 12.08 -6.85
CA ASN A 73 -7.84 12.61 -6.38
C ASN A 73 -7.71 12.62 -4.84
N THR A 74 -8.79 12.95 -4.14
CA THR A 74 -8.83 12.92 -2.66
C THR A 74 -8.65 11.49 -2.14
N TYR A 75 -9.31 10.50 -2.75
CA TYR A 75 -9.13 9.09 -2.36
C TYR A 75 -7.68 8.63 -2.55
N VAL A 76 -7.06 8.92 -3.70
CA VAL A 76 -5.67 8.55 -3.98
C VAL A 76 -4.72 9.20 -2.97
N THR A 77 -4.92 10.49 -2.68
CA THR A 77 -4.10 11.23 -1.71
C THR A 77 -4.22 10.63 -0.31
N ASN A 78 -5.45 10.38 0.15
CA ASN A 78 -5.69 9.83 1.48
C ASN A 78 -5.18 8.38 1.62
N LEU A 79 -5.33 7.57 0.57
CA LEU A 79 -4.78 6.20 0.54
C LEU A 79 -3.27 6.22 0.73
N ASN A 80 -2.54 7.07 0.00
CA ASN A 80 -1.09 7.19 0.16
C ASN A 80 -0.69 7.59 1.59
N VAL A 81 -1.41 8.54 2.19
CA VAL A 81 -1.16 8.96 3.58
C VAL A 81 -1.44 7.81 4.57
N SER A 82 -2.53 7.06 4.38
CA SER A 82 -2.86 5.91 5.23
C SER A 82 -1.80 4.81 5.12
N LEU A 83 -1.30 4.53 3.92
CA LEU A 83 -0.27 3.53 3.70
C LEU A 83 1.08 3.93 4.31
N GLU A 84 1.47 5.20 4.19
CA GLU A 84 2.68 5.73 4.87
C GLU A 84 2.58 5.58 6.39
N LYS A 85 1.40 5.88 6.97
CA LYS A 85 1.16 5.68 8.42
C LYS A 85 1.17 4.21 8.80
N LEU A 86 0.61 3.34 7.96
CA LEU A 86 0.59 1.90 8.18
C LEU A 86 2.01 1.33 8.19
N ASP A 87 2.83 1.70 7.20
CA ASP A 87 4.23 1.27 7.11
C ASP A 87 5.03 1.70 8.34
N ALA A 88 4.83 2.94 8.80
CA ALA A 88 5.45 3.44 10.03
C ALA A 88 5.00 2.66 11.28
N ALA A 89 3.70 2.38 11.42
CA ALA A 89 3.16 1.63 12.55
C ALA A 89 3.65 0.17 12.57
N VAL A 90 3.69 -0.49 11.40
CA VAL A 90 4.23 -1.85 11.25
C VAL A 90 5.72 -1.88 11.59
N SER A 91 6.49 -0.93 11.08
CA SER A 91 7.95 -0.81 11.35
C SER A 91 8.25 -0.55 12.82
N ALA A 92 7.38 0.16 13.52
CA ALA A 92 7.48 0.41 14.96
C ALA A 92 6.97 -0.74 15.85
N GLY A 93 6.31 -1.76 15.26
CA GLY A 93 5.61 -2.79 16.02
C GLY A 93 4.38 -2.26 16.78
N ASP A 94 3.84 -1.12 16.39
CA ASP A 94 2.66 -0.51 17.00
C ASP A 94 1.37 -1.18 16.48
N VAL A 95 1.00 -2.28 17.13
CA VAL A 95 -0.20 -3.05 16.81
C VAL A 95 -1.48 -2.22 17.00
N SER A 96 -1.50 -1.30 17.96
CA SER A 96 -2.67 -0.43 18.19
C SER A 96 -2.85 0.57 17.04
N GLY A 97 -1.74 1.15 16.56
CA GLY A 97 -1.72 2.01 15.37
C GLY A 97 -2.19 1.28 14.12
N VAL A 98 -1.71 0.05 13.90
CA VAL A 98 -2.15 -0.80 12.78
C VAL A 98 -3.66 -1.07 12.83
N ILE A 99 -4.21 -1.45 13.99
CA ILE A 99 -5.65 -1.70 14.14
C ILE A 99 -6.46 -0.43 13.88
N SER A 100 -5.99 0.72 14.36
CA SER A 100 -6.69 2.01 14.21
C SER A 100 -6.79 2.46 12.75
N LEU A 101 -5.83 2.06 11.91
CA LEU A 101 -5.81 2.39 10.49
C LEU A 101 -6.69 1.49 9.62
N GLN A 102 -7.26 0.42 10.18
CA GLN A 102 -8.06 -0.56 9.41
C GLN A 102 -9.28 0.05 8.70
N GLY A 103 -9.87 1.13 9.23
CA GLY A 103 -10.99 1.82 8.59
C GLY A 103 -10.59 2.89 7.56
N ALA A 104 -9.30 3.20 7.47
CA ALA A 104 -8.75 4.21 6.56
C ALA A 104 -8.11 3.60 5.29
N LEU A 105 -8.15 2.26 5.17
CA LEU A 105 -7.64 1.43 4.08
C LEU A 105 -8.81 0.70 3.43
#